data_AF-A0A6V7LI83-F1
#
_entry.id   AF-A0A6V7LI83-F1
#
_cell.length_a   1.000
_cell.length_b   1.000
_cell.length_c   1.000
_cell.angle_alpha   90.00
_cell.angle_beta   90.00
_cell.angle_gamma   90.00
#
_symmetry.space_group_name_H-M   'P 1'
#
loop_
_entity.id
_entity.type
_entity.pdbx_description
1 polymer ?
#
loop_
_entity_poly.entity_id
_entity_poly.type
_entity_poly.pdbx_seq_one_letter_code
_entity_poly.pdbx_strand_id
1 'polypeptide(L)' 'QHECIPQAVLGMDILCQAKSGMGKTAVFVLATLQQLELTENQVYVLVMCHTRELAFQISKEYERFSKYMPQVK' A
#
# COMPACT_ATOMS: atom_id res chain seq x y z
N GLN A 1 7.63 -10.56 0.50
CA GLN A 1 6.87 -10.03 -0.64
C GLN A 1 6.21 -11.17 -1.41
N HIS A 2 6.98 -12.13 -1.96
CA HIS A 2 6.45 -13.32 -2.65
C HIS A 2 5.35 -14.07 -1.88
N GLU A 3 5.51 -14.25 -0.58
CA GLU A 3 4.51 -14.94 0.26
C GLU A 3 3.21 -14.13 0.47
N CYS A 4 3.29 -12.80 0.55
CA CYS A 4 2.18 -11.98 1.00
C CYS A 4 1.37 -11.35 -0.13
N ILE A 5 2.02 -10.92 -1.22
CA ILE A 5 1.35 -10.20 -2.32
C ILE A 5 0.22 -11.04 -2.94
N PRO A 6 0.40 -12.34 -3.27
CA PRO A 6 -0.65 -13.12 -3.92
C PRO A 6 -1.95 -13.22 -3.11
N GLN A 7 -1.85 -13.29 -1.79
CA GLN A 7 -3.02 -13.33 -0.91
C GLN A 7 -3.59 -11.92 -0.67
N ALA A 8 -2.71 -10.93 -0.51
CA ALA A 8 -3.11 -9.54 -0.27
C ALA A 8 -3.91 -8.93 -1.42
N VAL A 9 -3.55 -9.22 -2.69
CA VAL A 9 -4.27 -8.70 -3.87
C VAL A 9 -5.67 -9.32 -4.04
N LEU A 10 -5.95 -10.44 -3.37
CA LEU A 10 -7.26 -11.08 -3.35
C LEU A 10 -8.17 -10.50 -2.26
N GLY A 11 -7.74 -9.43 -1.56
CA GLY A 11 -8.51 -8.80 -0.48
C GLY A 11 -8.54 -9.60 0.81
N MET A 12 -7.63 -10.58 0.98
CA MET A 12 -7.54 -11.35 2.21
C MET A 12 -6.81 -10.57 3.31
N ASP A 13 -7.22 -10.78 4.56
CA ASP A 13 -6.53 -10.23 5.72
C ASP A 13 -5.13 -10.85 5.89
N ILE A 14 -4.12 -10.00 6.07
CA ILE A 14 -2.72 -10.43 6.17
C ILE A 14 -2.11 -9.98 7.50
N LEU A 15 -1.63 -10.95 8.29
CA LEU A 15 -0.68 -10.71 9.37
C LEU A 15 0.73 -11.05 8.88
N CYS A 16 1.60 -10.05 8.78
CA CYS A 16 2.97 -10.22 8.28
C CYS A 16 4.01 -9.75 9.29
N GLN A 17 5.00 -10.61 9.57
CA GLN A 17 6.20 -10.25 10.30
C GLN A 17 7.42 -10.41 9.38
N ALA A 18 8.23 -9.37 9.27
CA ALA A 18 9.50 -9.44 8.55
C ALA A 18 10.52 -8.47 9.15
N LYS A 19 11.80 -8.72 8.89
CA LYS A 19 12.89 -7.80 9.28
C LYS A 19 12.73 -6.43 8.60
N SER A 20 13.36 -5.40 9.17
CA SER A 20 13.43 -4.08 8.53
C SER A 20 14.10 -4.19 7.15
N GLY A 21 13.69 -3.36 6.20
CA GLY A 21 14.24 -3.38 4.83
C GLY A 21 13.74 -4.49 3.91
N MET A 22 12.92 -5.45 4.37
CA MET A 22 12.41 -6.57 3.55
C MET A 22 11.20 -6.21 2.65
N GLY A 23 10.91 -4.91 2.50
CA GLY A 23 9.83 -4.40 1.64
C GLY A 23 8.40 -4.74 2.06
N LYS A 24 8.12 -4.73 3.37
CA LYS A 24 6.74 -4.82 3.90
C LYS A 24 5.85 -3.71 3.35
N THR A 25 6.38 -2.50 3.20
CA THR A 25 5.67 -1.34 2.66
C THR A 25 5.16 -1.60 1.24
N ALA A 26 6.02 -2.14 0.38
CA ALA A 26 5.63 -2.46 -1.01
C ALA A 26 4.49 -3.49 -1.07
N VAL A 27 4.38 -4.41 -0.09
CA VAL A 27 3.29 -5.40 -0.06
C VAL A 27 1.93 -4.72 0.01
N PHE A 28 1.69 -3.88 1.01
CA PHE A 28 0.36 -3.26 1.17
C PHE A 28 0.13 -2.12 0.17
N VAL A 29 1.17 -1.39 -0.26
CA VAL A 29 1.03 -0.35 -1.29
C VAL A 29 0.59 -0.96 -2.61
N LEU A 30 1.27 -2.01 -3.09
CA LEU A 30 0.92 -2.66 -4.35
C LEU A 30 -0.43 -3.38 -4.24
N ALA A 31 -0.70 -4.05 -3.12
CA ALA A 31 -1.96 -4.77 -2.94
C ALA A 31 -3.16 -3.82 -2.96
N THR A 32 -3.08 -2.69 -2.26
CA THR A 32 -4.18 -1.72 -2.20
C THR A 32 -4.34 -0.98 -3.52
N LEU A 33 -3.26 -0.52 -4.16
CA LEU A 33 -3.32 0.12 -5.48
C LEU A 33 -3.94 -0.80 -6.55
N GLN A 34 -3.63 -2.09 -6.51
CA GLN A 34 -4.18 -3.08 -7.45
C GLN A 34 -5.70 -3.29 -7.27
N GLN A 35 -6.22 -3.11 -6.06
CA GLN A 35 -7.63 -3.30 -5.72
C GLN A 35 -8.47 -2.03 -5.84
N LEU A 36 -7.86 -0.88 -6.16
CA LEU A 36 -8.58 0.39 -6.25
C LEU A 36 -9.58 0.40 -7.41
N GLU A 37 -10.86 0.56 -7.07
CA GLU A 37 -11.92 0.93 -8.00
C GLU A 37 -12.35 2.37 -7.72
N LEU A 38 -11.84 3.31 -8.52
CA LEU A 38 -11.97 4.73 -8.24
C LEU A 38 -13.34 5.29 -8.63
N THR A 39 -14.03 5.84 -7.64
CA THR A 39 -15.16 6.78 -7.78
C THR A 39 -14.79 8.14 -7.20
N GLU A 40 -15.41 9.21 -7.68
CA GLU A 40 -15.04 10.59 -7.35
C GLU A 40 -15.12 10.90 -5.85
N ASN A 41 -14.08 11.55 -5.33
CA ASN A 41 -14.02 12.16 -3.99
C ASN A 41 -14.29 11.22 -2.80
N GLN A 42 -13.83 9.97 -2.86
CA GLN A 42 -13.89 9.05 -1.73
C GLN A 42 -12.50 8.60 -1.27
N VAL A 43 -12.38 8.29 0.03
CA VAL A 43 -11.19 7.69 0.63
C VAL A 43 -11.38 6.17 0.66
N TYR A 44 -10.51 5.43 -0.03
CA TYR A 44 -10.59 3.97 -0.14
C TYR A 44 -9.62 3.23 0.78
N VAL A 45 -8.49 3.86 1.11
CA VAL A 45 -7.36 3.21 1.79
C VAL A 45 -6.91 4.08 2.96
N LEU A 46 -6.87 3.51 4.16
CA LEU A 46 -6.31 4.12 5.36
C LEU A 46 -5.07 3.35 5.80
N VAL A 47 -3.93 4.01 5.86
CA VAL A 47 -2.70 3.46 6.42
C VAL A 47 -2.34 4.22 7.70
N MET A 48 -2.13 3.49 8.80
CA MET A 48 -1.70 4.06 10.07
C MET A 48 -0.29 3.60 10.42
N CYS A 49 0.49 4.49 11.02
CA CYS A 49 1.82 4.20 11.55
C CYS A 49 2.12 5.04 12.80
N HIS A 50 3.14 4.64 13.55
CA HIS A 50 3.42 5.18 14.89
C HIS A 50 4.28 6.46 14.88
N THR A 51 4.84 6.87 13.74
CA THR A 51 5.61 8.12 13.61
C THR A 51 5.20 8.91 12.38
N ARG A 52 5.41 10.22 12.42
CA ARG A 52 5.09 11.15 11.33
C ARG A 52 6.03 10.96 10.14
N GLU A 53 7.29 10.69 10.42
CA GLU A 53 8.33 10.46 9.41
C GLU A 53 8.03 9.20 8.61
N LEU A 54 7.57 8.14 9.27
CA LEU A 54 7.17 6.91 8.59
C LEU A 54 5.92 7.12 7.74
N ALA A 55 4.95 7.93 8.19
CA ALA A 55 3.77 8.27 7.40
C ALA A 55 4.18 8.97 6.10
N PHE A 56 5.10 9.94 6.19
CA PHE A 56 5.62 10.64 5.03
C PHE A 56 6.41 9.73 4.08
N GLN A 57 7.21 8.79 4.62
CA GLN A 57 7.91 7.81 3.79
C GLN A 57 6.93 6.89 3.05
N ILE A 58 5.88 6.42 3.72
CA ILE A 58 4.84 5.58 3.11
C ILE A 58 4.10 6.34 2.01
N SER A 59 3.75 7.62 2.23
CA SER A 59 3.06 8.42 1.20
C SER A 59 3.93 8.57 -0.06
N LYS A 60 5.25 8.74 0.09
CA LYS A 60 6.18 8.77 -1.06
C LYS A 60 6.27 7.44 -1.79
N GLU A 61 6.11 6.31 -1.10
CA GLU A 61 6.02 5.01 -1.76
C GLU A 61 4.72 4.90 -2.59
N TYR A 62 3.58 5.38 -2.07
CA TYR A 62 2.35 5.46 -2.86
C TYR A 62 2.51 6.34 -4.10
N GLU A 63 3.07 7.55 -3.97
CA GLU A 63 3.37 8.43 -5.12
C GLU A 63 4.28 7.73 -6.15
N ARG A 64 5.31 7.01 -5.69
CA ARG A 64 6.25 6.32 -6.57
C ARG A 64 5.59 5.19 -7.35
N PHE A 65 4.77 4.37 -6.69
CA PHE A 65 4.14 3.21 -7.32
C PHE A 65 2.89 3.57 -8.14
N SER A 66 2.19 4.67 -7.79
CA SER A 66 1.05 5.19 -8.56
C SER A 66 1.45 6.13 -9.71
N LYS A 67 2.75 6.28 -10.02
CA LYS A 67 3.28 7.18 -11.05
C LYS A 67 2.55 7.09 -12.42
N TYR A 68 2.05 5.90 -12.76
CA TYR A 68 1.35 5.65 -14.03
C TYR A 68 -0.17 5.45 -13.87
N MET A 69 -0.74 5.86 -12.73
CA MET A 69 -2.16 5.81 -12.40
C MET A 69 -2.70 7.23 -12.20
N PRO A 70 -3.00 7.99 -13.28
CA PRO A 70 -3.27 9.43 -13.21
C PRO A 70 -4.53 9.82 -12.42
N GLN A 71 -5.40 8.85 -12.13
CA GLN A 71 -6.63 9.04 -11.36
C GLN A 71 -6.40 8.91 -9.84
N VAL A 72 -5.27 8.34 -9.41
CA VAL A 72 -4.89 8.20 -8.00
C VAL A 72 -4.22 9.52 -7.56
N LYS A 73 -4.70 10.10 -6.47
CA LYS A 73 -4.20 11.36 -5.89
C LYS A 73 -3.73 11.16 -4.46
#